data_AF-A0A353BKB2-F1
#
_entry.id   AF-A0A353BKB2-F1
#
_cell.length_a   1.000
_cell.length_b   1.000
_cell.length_c   1.000
_cell.angle_alpha   90.00
_cell.angle_beta   90.00
_cell.angle_gamma   90.00
#
_symmetry.space_group_name_H-M   'P 1'
#
loop_
_entity.id
_entity.type
_entity.pdbx_description
1 polymer ?
#
loop_
_entity_poly.entity_id
_entity_poly.type
_entity_poly.pdbx_seq_one_letter_code
_entity_poly.pdbx_strand_id
1 'polypeptide(L)'
;MTGTTVRIAALALASLALAGCSKTEKVVSQSIMPAALNYYVLTQEISRLRAEIKSSPADRLAASLAKYGDIVKRGQLMRQELAAMGNLPKHQDFLARMDSSLLTQVAFIQSESQAVRALADHREAAGEIDRIERQISGNSLARSRHQAELDELNGRLLRAARLLEALRPQLAALSRKNLEEMRLYNQMVLERQILTYTASENLLALFDWEQLRAPAKAAAKKAPAKKTRKPGK
;
A
#
# COMPACT_ATOMS: atom_id res chain seq x y z
N MET A 1 -29.30 37.08 -4.00
CA MET A 1 -28.73 35.94 -3.24
C MET A 1 -28.15 34.96 -4.25
N THR A 2 -26.84 35.01 -4.47
CA THR A 2 -26.12 34.11 -5.38
C THR A 2 -24.84 33.66 -4.67
N GLY A 3 -24.70 32.34 -4.56
CA GLY A 3 -23.66 31.67 -3.80
C GLY A 3 -22.30 31.70 -4.48
N THR A 4 -21.30 32.00 -3.68
CA THR A 4 -19.88 32.08 -4.00
C THR A 4 -19.30 30.69 -4.24
N THR A 5 -18.78 30.42 -5.45
CA THR A 5 -17.87 29.30 -5.71
C THR A 5 -16.47 29.87 -5.93
N VAL A 6 -15.57 29.61 -4.99
CA VAL A 6 -14.15 29.97 -5.07
C VAL A 6 -13.43 28.93 -5.93
N ARG A 7 -12.96 29.35 -7.09
CA ARG A 7 -12.05 28.57 -7.95
C ARG A 7 -10.63 28.68 -7.39
N ILE A 8 -10.06 27.56 -6.98
CA ILE A 8 -8.67 27.49 -6.49
C ILE A 8 -7.72 27.32 -7.69
N ALA A 9 -6.93 28.37 -7.88
CA ALA A 9 -5.61 28.49 -8.48
C ALA A 9 -5.05 27.33 -9.33
N ALA A 10 -4.88 27.62 -10.62
CA ALA A 10 -3.82 27.05 -11.45
C ALA A 10 -2.47 27.54 -10.90
N LEU A 11 -1.66 26.64 -10.33
CA LEU A 11 -0.31 26.96 -9.88
C LEU A 11 0.68 26.78 -11.03
N ALA A 12 1.35 27.88 -11.32
CA ALA A 12 2.25 28.15 -12.43
C ALA A 12 3.38 27.14 -12.65
N LEU A 13 3.36 26.51 -13.83
CA LEU A 13 4.56 26.02 -14.54
C LEU A 13 5.18 27.19 -15.33
N ALA A 14 5.96 28.05 -14.67
CA ALA A 14 6.75 29.07 -15.37
C ALA A 14 7.82 29.71 -14.48
N SER A 15 8.93 29.03 -14.24
CA SER A 15 10.20 29.70 -13.87
C SER A 15 11.37 28.72 -13.74
N LEU A 16 11.89 28.25 -14.87
CA LEU A 16 13.26 27.74 -15.01
C LEU A 16 13.70 27.85 -16.48
N ALA A 17 13.49 29.03 -17.05
CA ALA A 17 14.09 29.44 -18.31
C ALA A 17 14.56 30.87 -18.11
N LEU A 18 15.84 31.05 -17.75
CA LEU A 18 16.70 32.22 -18.02
C LEU A 18 17.94 32.18 -17.11
N ALA A 19 18.98 31.46 -17.54
CA ALA A 19 20.38 31.80 -17.29
C ALA A 19 21.28 30.97 -18.22
N GLY A 20 21.85 31.62 -19.24
CA GLY A 20 22.98 31.07 -20.03
C GLY A 20 22.68 30.78 -21.50
N CYS A 21 22.70 31.82 -22.34
CA CYS A 21 22.88 31.66 -23.78
C CYS A 21 24.33 31.26 -24.09
N SER A 22 24.57 30.00 -24.44
CA SER A 22 25.67 29.61 -25.32
C SER A 22 25.13 28.77 -26.46
N LYS A 23 25.43 29.19 -27.70
CA LYS A 23 25.05 28.52 -28.95
C LYS A 23 25.70 27.14 -29.04
N THR A 24 25.02 26.15 -28.50
CA THR A 24 25.02 24.79 -29.02
C THR A 24 23.56 24.47 -29.21
N GLU A 25 23.12 24.35 -30.46
CA GLU A 25 21.84 23.73 -30.80
C GLU A 25 21.85 22.29 -30.30
N LYS A 26 21.55 22.09 -29.02
CA LYS A 26 20.95 20.84 -28.60
C LYS A 26 19.54 20.90 -29.16
N VAL A 27 19.31 20.11 -30.21
CA VAL A 27 17.98 19.67 -30.61
C VAL A 27 17.37 18.95 -29.40
N VAL A 28 16.75 19.70 -28.49
CA VAL A 28 15.89 19.15 -27.45
C VAL A 28 14.49 19.05 -28.08
N SER A 29 14.34 18.17 -29.07
CA SER A 29 13.02 17.68 -29.45
C SER A 29 12.65 16.48 -28.58
N GLN A 30 12.73 16.63 -27.26
CA GLN A 30 12.13 15.66 -26.36
C GLN A 30 10.70 16.11 -26.13
N SER A 31 9.76 15.48 -26.83
CA SER A 31 8.34 15.59 -26.53
C SER A 31 8.08 14.92 -25.17
N ILE A 32 8.48 15.57 -24.08
CA ILE A 32 8.19 15.12 -22.71
C ILE A 32 6.67 15.11 -22.60
N MET A 33 6.09 13.93 -22.58
CA MET A 33 4.65 13.80 -22.44
C MET A 33 4.29 14.09 -20.96
N PRO A 34 3.46 15.10 -20.66
CA PRO A 34 3.16 15.48 -19.27
C PRO A 34 2.61 14.32 -18.44
N ALA A 35 1.82 13.45 -19.06
CA ALA A 35 1.29 12.26 -18.39
C ALA A 35 2.40 11.27 -17.94
N ALA A 36 3.48 11.12 -18.72
CA ALA A 36 4.62 10.28 -18.34
C ALA A 36 5.39 10.87 -17.15
N LEU A 37 5.55 12.20 -17.12
CA LEU A 37 6.18 12.89 -15.98
C LEU A 37 5.32 12.78 -14.72
N ASN A 38 4.01 13.02 -14.83
CA ASN A 38 3.09 12.92 -13.69
C ASN A 38 3.05 11.49 -13.14
N TYR A 39 3.10 10.49 -14.03
CA TYR A 39 3.19 9.08 -13.67
C TYR A 39 4.47 8.78 -12.89
N TYR A 40 5.62 9.24 -13.40
CA TYR A 40 6.88 9.08 -12.69
C TYR A 40 6.82 9.72 -11.29
N VAL A 41 6.29 10.93 -11.15
CA VAL A 41 6.13 11.59 -9.85
C VAL A 41 5.26 10.76 -8.90
N LEU A 42 4.12 10.23 -9.37
CA LEU A 42 3.28 9.35 -8.55
C LEU A 42 4.05 8.11 -8.06
N THR A 43 4.87 7.48 -8.92
CA THR A 43 5.69 6.33 -8.50
C THR A 43 6.70 6.70 -7.42
N GLN A 44 7.27 7.92 -7.45
CA GLN A 44 8.17 8.39 -6.39
C GLN A 44 7.42 8.63 -5.07
N GLU A 45 6.21 9.16 -5.14
CA GLU A 45 5.36 9.36 -3.96
C GLU A 45 4.96 8.04 -3.32
N ILE A 46 4.59 7.04 -4.12
CA ILE A 46 4.32 5.68 -3.66
C ILE A 46 5.59 5.10 -2.99
N SER A 47 6.75 5.21 -3.64
CA SER A 47 8.00 4.70 -3.07
C SER A 47 8.31 5.34 -1.71
N ARG A 48 8.13 6.66 -1.60
CA ARG A 48 8.32 7.41 -0.36
C ARG A 48 7.34 6.97 0.74
N LEU A 49 6.05 6.85 0.42
CA LEU A 49 5.04 6.38 1.36
C LEU A 49 5.40 4.99 1.89
N ARG A 50 5.74 4.07 0.99
CA ARG A 50 6.09 2.69 1.37
C ARG A 50 7.37 2.61 2.20
N ALA A 51 8.37 3.43 1.91
CA ALA A 51 9.57 3.55 2.72
C ALA A 51 9.26 4.07 4.13
N GLU A 52 8.40 5.09 4.24
CA GLU A 52 7.93 5.62 5.52
C GLU A 52 7.24 4.52 6.33
N ILE A 53 6.29 3.78 5.74
CA ILE A 53 5.61 2.65 6.39
C ILE A 53 6.60 1.58 6.85
N LYS A 54 7.57 1.21 6.01
CA LYS A 54 8.59 0.20 6.36
C LYS A 54 9.43 0.62 7.56
N SER A 55 9.76 1.92 7.66
CA SER A 55 10.59 2.48 8.74
C SER A 55 9.82 2.89 9.99
N SER A 56 8.48 2.97 9.91
CA SER A 56 7.66 3.51 10.99
C SER A 56 7.46 2.50 12.13
N PRO A 57 7.57 2.95 13.39
CA PRO A 57 7.18 2.14 14.54
C PRO A 57 5.65 1.95 14.57
N ALA A 58 5.21 0.91 15.26
CA ALA A 58 3.83 0.41 15.23
C ALA A 58 2.77 1.46 15.60
N ASP A 59 3.09 2.26 16.62
CA ASP A 59 2.29 3.36 17.15
C ASP A 59 2.11 4.53 16.17
N ARG A 60 2.93 4.61 15.12
CA ARG A 60 2.87 5.67 14.11
C ARG A 60 2.25 5.23 12.79
N LEU A 61 2.01 3.93 12.60
CA LEU A 61 1.42 3.41 11.36
C LEU A 61 0.04 4.03 11.06
N ALA A 62 -0.77 4.25 12.11
CA ALA A 62 -2.09 4.86 11.96
C ALA A 62 -2.03 6.29 11.39
N ALA A 63 -1.03 7.07 11.77
CA ALA A 63 -0.85 8.45 11.29
C ALA A 63 -0.50 8.50 9.79
N SER A 64 0.17 7.47 9.28
CA SER A 64 0.55 7.37 7.86
C SER A 64 -0.58 6.81 6.96
N LEU A 65 -1.67 6.28 7.52
CA LEU A 65 -2.80 5.73 6.75
C LEU A 65 -3.52 6.77 5.89
N ALA A 66 -3.61 8.03 6.33
CA ALA A 66 -4.29 9.09 5.57
C ALA A 66 -3.66 9.29 4.17
N LYS A 67 -2.33 9.13 4.08
CA LYS A 67 -1.56 9.31 2.84
C LYS A 67 -1.91 8.27 1.76
N TYR A 68 -2.38 7.09 2.14
CA TYR A 68 -2.85 6.08 1.19
C TYR A 68 -4.07 6.59 0.40
N GLY A 69 -5.00 7.28 1.07
CA GLY A 69 -6.20 7.83 0.42
C GLY A 69 -5.86 8.88 -0.64
N ASP A 70 -4.89 9.74 -0.35
CA ASP A 70 -4.44 10.78 -1.29
C ASP A 70 -3.81 10.17 -2.55
N ILE A 71 -2.94 9.15 -2.39
CA ILE A 71 -2.31 8.44 -3.51
C ILE A 71 -3.36 7.72 -4.36
N VAL A 72 -4.32 7.04 -3.73
CA VAL A 72 -5.42 6.36 -4.45
C VAL A 72 -6.24 7.35 -5.25
N LYS A 73 -6.65 8.47 -4.64
CA LYS A 73 -7.43 9.51 -5.29
C LYS A 73 -6.66 10.13 -6.47
N ARG A 74 -5.37 10.42 -6.29
CA ARG A 74 -4.50 10.95 -7.34
C ARG A 74 -4.36 9.96 -8.50
N GLY A 75 -4.11 8.68 -8.20
CA GLY A 75 -4.02 7.64 -9.23
C GLY A 75 -5.33 7.48 -10.02
N GLN A 76 -6.48 7.53 -9.34
CA GLN A 76 -7.79 7.51 -10.00
C GLN A 76 -8.02 8.72 -10.91
N LEU A 77 -7.68 9.92 -10.45
CA LEU A 77 -7.78 11.15 -11.25
C LEU A 77 -6.91 11.06 -12.51
N MET A 78 -5.67 10.61 -12.36
CA MET A 78 -4.77 10.42 -13.51
C MET A 78 -5.35 9.45 -14.52
N ARG A 79 -5.95 8.33 -14.09
CA ARG A 79 -6.60 7.40 -15.02
C ARG A 79 -7.77 8.03 -15.79
N GLN A 80 -8.54 8.89 -15.15
CA GLN A 80 -9.61 9.65 -15.82
C GLN A 80 -9.04 10.61 -16.87
N GLU A 81 -7.93 11.27 -16.56
CA GLU A 81 -7.20 12.12 -17.51
C GLU A 81 -6.67 11.31 -18.70
N LEU A 82 -6.11 10.11 -18.46
CA LEU A 82 -5.64 9.23 -19.54
C LEU A 82 -6.76 8.78 -20.47
N ALA A 83 -7.93 8.44 -19.91
CA ALA A 83 -9.10 8.09 -20.71
C ALA A 83 -9.54 9.26 -21.61
N ALA A 84 -9.46 10.50 -21.12
CA ALA A 84 -9.74 11.70 -21.93
C ALA A 84 -8.68 11.95 -23.01
N MET A 85 -7.43 11.50 -22.82
CA MET A 85 -6.34 11.58 -23.80
C MET A 85 -6.39 10.47 -24.88
N GLY A 86 -7.26 9.47 -24.74
CA GLY A 86 -7.37 8.30 -25.64
C GLY A 86 -7.63 8.61 -27.12
N ASN A 87 -7.91 9.87 -27.46
CA ASN A 87 -8.09 10.37 -28.82
C ASN A 87 -6.77 10.74 -29.53
N LEU A 88 -5.61 10.33 -29.02
CA LEU A 88 -4.28 10.58 -29.61
C LEU A 88 -3.69 9.28 -30.22
N PRO A 89 -3.91 8.98 -31.52
CA PRO A 89 -3.53 7.69 -32.12
C PRO A 89 -2.04 7.36 -32.00
N LYS A 90 -1.16 8.37 -32.07
CA LYS A 90 0.30 8.19 -32.01
C LYS A 90 0.80 7.64 -30.66
N HIS A 91 0.03 7.82 -29.58
CA HIS A 91 0.44 7.46 -28.22
C HIS A 91 -0.48 6.42 -27.57
N GLN A 92 -1.43 5.85 -28.31
CA GLN A 92 -2.49 5.00 -27.76
C GLN A 92 -1.95 3.81 -26.96
N ASP A 93 -0.99 3.05 -27.52
CA ASP A 93 -0.41 1.91 -26.81
C ASP A 93 0.35 2.32 -25.54
N PHE A 94 1.05 3.45 -25.59
CA PHE A 94 1.77 3.98 -24.42
C PHE A 94 0.81 4.36 -23.30
N LEU A 95 -0.26 5.10 -23.65
CA LEU A 95 -1.29 5.50 -22.70
C LEU A 95 -2.00 4.28 -22.10
N ALA A 96 -2.26 3.24 -22.91
CA ALA A 96 -2.86 1.99 -22.45
C ALA A 96 -1.96 1.23 -21.45
N ARG A 97 -0.63 1.17 -21.69
CA ARG A 97 0.32 0.55 -20.75
C ARG A 97 0.41 1.32 -19.45
N MET A 98 0.44 2.65 -19.52
CA MET A 98 0.42 3.50 -18.35
C MET A 98 -0.88 3.33 -17.55
N ASP A 99 -2.05 3.23 -18.21
CA ASP A 99 -3.32 2.97 -17.52
C ASP A 99 -3.34 1.60 -16.84
N SER A 100 -2.84 0.53 -17.51
CA SER A 100 -2.79 -0.81 -16.93
C SER A 100 -1.89 -0.86 -15.68
N SER A 101 -0.74 -0.18 -15.71
CA SER A 101 0.12 -0.08 -14.54
C SER A 101 -0.52 0.76 -13.42
N LEU A 102 -1.10 1.92 -13.75
CA LEU A 102 -1.83 2.75 -12.77
C LEU A 102 -2.98 1.99 -12.09
N LEU A 103 -3.77 1.23 -12.87
CA LEU A 103 -4.85 0.40 -12.33
C LEU A 103 -4.31 -0.58 -11.29
N THR A 104 -3.20 -1.24 -11.60
CA THR A 104 -2.60 -2.23 -10.71
C THR A 104 -2.00 -1.58 -9.46
N GLN A 105 -1.33 -0.43 -9.60
CA GLN A 105 -0.81 0.36 -8.47
C GLN A 105 -1.93 0.84 -7.55
N VAL A 106 -3.00 1.41 -8.09
CA VAL A 106 -4.15 1.87 -7.29
C VAL A 106 -4.77 0.72 -6.52
N ALA A 107 -5.02 -0.42 -7.17
CA ALA A 107 -5.57 -1.60 -6.51
C ALA A 107 -4.64 -2.12 -5.41
N PHE A 108 -3.33 -2.15 -5.66
CA PHE A 108 -2.35 -2.60 -4.66
C PHE A 108 -2.33 -1.66 -3.46
N ILE A 109 -2.27 -0.34 -3.66
CA ILE A 109 -2.23 0.65 -2.58
C ILE A 109 -3.53 0.61 -1.75
N GLN A 110 -4.69 0.36 -2.38
CA GLN A 110 -5.94 0.13 -1.64
C GLN A 110 -5.87 -1.11 -0.74
N SER A 111 -5.36 -2.24 -1.25
CA SER A 111 -5.19 -3.46 -0.46
C SER A 111 -4.11 -3.30 0.62
N GLU A 112 -2.99 -2.64 0.31
CA GLU A 112 -1.88 -2.41 1.23
C GLU A 112 -2.32 -1.51 2.39
N SER A 113 -3.15 -0.48 2.13
CA SER A 113 -3.74 0.35 3.19
C SER A 113 -4.53 -0.48 4.21
N GLN A 114 -5.32 -1.45 3.74
CA GLN A 114 -6.07 -2.36 4.61
C GLN A 114 -5.15 -3.29 5.39
N ALA A 115 -4.06 -3.78 4.76
CA ALA A 115 -3.07 -4.60 5.42
C ALA A 115 -2.30 -3.82 6.50
N VAL A 116 -1.85 -2.61 6.21
CA VAL A 116 -1.16 -1.73 7.18
C VAL A 116 -2.07 -1.39 8.35
N ARG A 117 -3.36 -1.13 8.10
CA ARG A 117 -4.34 -0.92 9.18
C ARG A 117 -4.50 -2.16 10.06
N ALA A 118 -4.68 -3.32 9.44
CA ALA A 118 -4.77 -4.58 10.18
C ALA A 118 -3.50 -4.85 11.00
N LEU A 119 -2.32 -4.52 10.47
CA LEU A 119 -1.06 -4.62 11.20
C LEU A 119 -1.02 -3.67 12.42
N ALA A 120 -1.45 -2.43 12.24
CA ALA A 120 -1.52 -1.46 13.34
C ALA A 120 -2.45 -1.97 14.45
N ASP A 121 -3.67 -2.38 14.09
CA ASP A 121 -4.66 -2.95 15.02
C ASP A 121 -4.11 -4.19 15.75
N HIS A 122 -3.39 -5.05 15.03
CA HIS A 122 -2.76 -6.23 15.62
C HIS A 122 -1.70 -5.84 16.65
N ARG A 123 -0.83 -4.89 16.33
CA ARG A 123 0.26 -4.49 17.23
C ARG A 123 -0.24 -3.73 18.46
N GLU A 124 -1.26 -2.89 18.28
CA GLU A 124 -1.93 -2.19 19.39
C GLU A 124 -2.54 -3.20 20.36
N ALA A 125 -3.38 -4.11 19.88
CA ALA A 125 -4.03 -5.12 20.73
C ALA A 125 -3.01 -6.04 21.43
N ALA A 126 -1.92 -6.43 20.75
CA ALA A 126 -0.85 -7.21 21.36
C ALA A 126 -0.16 -6.43 22.50
N GLY A 127 0.14 -5.15 22.28
CA GLY A 127 0.76 -4.30 23.31
C GLY A 127 -0.15 -4.07 24.52
N GLU A 128 -1.47 -3.94 24.30
CA GLU A 128 -2.47 -3.84 25.36
C GLU A 128 -2.57 -5.14 26.18
N ILE A 129 -2.60 -6.30 25.51
CA ILE A 129 -2.58 -7.60 26.19
C ILE A 129 -1.33 -7.75 27.04
N ASP A 130 -0.15 -7.50 26.49
CA ASP A 130 1.12 -7.58 27.23
C ASP A 130 1.11 -6.67 28.47
N ARG A 131 0.49 -5.49 28.36
CA ARG A 131 0.37 -4.54 29.46
C ARG A 131 -0.53 -5.08 30.57
N ILE A 132 -1.71 -5.59 30.21
CA ILE A 132 -2.66 -6.17 31.16
C ILE A 132 -2.07 -7.41 31.81
N GLU A 133 -1.42 -8.30 31.03
CA GLU A 133 -0.79 -9.52 31.53
C GLU A 133 0.30 -9.21 32.58
N ARG A 134 1.09 -8.16 32.37
CA ARG A 134 2.06 -7.67 33.37
C ARG A 134 1.39 -7.13 34.63
N GLN A 135 0.25 -6.45 34.50
CA GLN A 135 -0.51 -5.90 35.63
C GLN A 135 -1.18 -6.98 36.50
N ILE A 136 -1.64 -8.08 35.89
CA ILE A 136 -2.34 -9.18 36.58
C ILE A 136 -1.41 -10.31 37.03
N SER A 137 -0.10 -10.22 36.71
CA SER A 137 0.91 -11.21 37.05
C SER A 137 0.87 -11.58 38.54
N GLY A 138 0.49 -12.83 38.84
CA GLY A 138 0.41 -13.36 40.20
C GLY A 138 -0.87 -13.03 40.99
N ASN A 139 -1.87 -12.36 40.40
CA ASN A 139 -3.13 -12.01 41.08
C ASN A 139 -4.35 -12.61 40.36
N SER A 140 -4.89 -13.71 40.89
CA SER A 140 -6.04 -14.43 40.30
C SER A 140 -7.34 -13.61 40.30
N LEU A 141 -7.53 -12.72 41.29
CA LEU A 141 -8.69 -11.83 41.36
C LEU A 141 -8.59 -10.69 40.32
N ALA A 142 -7.40 -10.15 40.12
CA ALA A 142 -7.16 -9.18 39.05
C ALA A 142 -7.37 -9.83 37.67
N ARG A 143 -6.93 -11.08 37.49
CA ARG A 143 -7.17 -11.84 36.26
C ARG A 143 -8.65 -12.02 35.96
N SER A 144 -9.49 -12.35 36.94
CA SER A 144 -10.93 -12.50 36.69
C SER A 144 -11.60 -11.18 36.31
N ARG A 145 -11.10 -10.04 36.82
CA ARG A 145 -11.62 -8.70 36.49
C ARG A 145 -11.28 -8.27 35.06
N HIS A 146 -10.08 -8.62 34.57
CA HIS A 146 -9.60 -8.27 33.23
C HIS A 146 -9.86 -9.35 32.16
N GLN A 147 -10.46 -10.49 32.51
CA GLN A 147 -10.65 -11.60 31.56
C GLN A 147 -11.50 -11.20 30.34
N ALA A 148 -12.58 -10.44 30.55
CA ALA A 148 -13.44 -9.98 29.45
C ALA A 148 -12.69 -9.04 28.49
N GLU A 149 -11.88 -8.14 29.04
CA GLU A 149 -11.03 -7.22 28.26
C GLU A 149 -9.97 -8.00 27.45
N LEU A 150 -9.29 -8.97 28.07
CA LEU A 150 -8.35 -9.85 27.39
C LEU A 150 -9.01 -10.65 26.27
N ASP A 151 -10.23 -11.16 26.47
CA ASP A 151 -10.96 -11.91 25.46
C ASP A 151 -11.33 -11.02 24.26
N GLU A 152 -11.71 -9.76 24.50
CA GLU A 152 -11.99 -8.78 23.45
C GLU A 152 -10.73 -8.45 22.63
N LEU A 153 -9.61 -8.16 23.32
CA LEU A 153 -8.33 -7.86 22.68
C LEU A 153 -7.80 -9.04 21.87
N ASN A 154 -7.92 -10.26 22.39
CA ASN A 154 -7.60 -11.48 21.65
C ASN A 154 -8.51 -11.65 20.43
N GLY A 155 -9.79 -11.29 20.54
CA GLY A 155 -10.71 -11.22 19.41
C GLY A 155 -10.26 -10.22 18.34
N ARG A 156 -9.78 -9.03 18.73
CA ARG A 156 -9.20 -8.02 17.82
C ARG A 156 -7.96 -8.56 17.10
N LEU A 157 -7.02 -9.17 17.84
CA LEU A 157 -5.83 -9.81 17.28
C LEU A 157 -6.17 -10.84 16.21
N LEU A 158 -7.10 -11.75 16.52
CA LEU A 158 -7.48 -12.82 15.59
C LEU A 158 -8.14 -12.28 14.32
N ARG A 159 -8.97 -11.23 14.42
CA ARG A 159 -9.59 -10.60 13.25
C ARG A 159 -8.54 -9.93 12.37
N ALA A 160 -7.64 -9.17 12.97
CA ALA A 160 -6.54 -8.51 12.26
C ALA A 160 -5.62 -9.51 11.55
N ALA A 161 -5.22 -10.59 12.23
CA ALA A 161 -4.40 -11.65 11.65
C ALA A 161 -5.08 -12.36 10.47
N ARG A 162 -6.39 -12.64 10.57
CA ARG A 162 -7.16 -13.24 9.46
C ARG A 162 -7.24 -12.32 8.25
N LEU A 163 -7.41 -11.01 8.48
CA LEU A 163 -7.46 -10.02 7.40
C LEU A 163 -6.11 -9.95 6.67
N LEU A 164 -4.99 -9.90 7.40
CA LEU A 164 -3.65 -9.96 6.82
C LEU A 164 -3.44 -11.22 5.97
N GLU A 165 -3.84 -12.39 6.49
CA GLU A 165 -3.73 -13.67 5.79
C GLU A 165 -4.57 -13.68 4.50
N ALA A 166 -5.77 -13.09 4.54
CA ALA A 166 -6.68 -13.00 3.40
C ALA A 166 -6.18 -12.04 2.31
N LEU A 167 -5.52 -10.94 2.68
CA LEU A 167 -5.01 -9.94 1.74
C LEU A 167 -3.71 -10.37 1.04
N ARG A 168 -2.90 -11.23 1.69
CA ARG A 168 -1.60 -11.69 1.16
C ARG A 168 -1.65 -12.22 -0.29
N PRO A 169 -2.54 -13.16 -0.68
CA PRO A 169 -2.58 -13.66 -2.06
C PRO A 169 -2.92 -12.56 -3.07
N GLN A 170 -3.81 -11.63 -2.71
CA GLN A 170 -4.18 -10.51 -3.57
C GLN A 170 -3.00 -9.54 -3.76
N LEU A 171 -2.33 -9.16 -2.68
CA LEU A 171 -1.14 -8.31 -2.73
C LEU A 171 -0.03 -8.95 -3.56
N ALA A 172 0.22 -10.25 -3.39
CA ALA A 172 1.21 -10.98 -4.17
C ALA A 172 0.87 -11.06 -5.67
N ALA A 173 -0.41 -11.22 -6.02
CA ALA A 173 -0.87 -11.19 -7.40
C ALA A 173 -0.69 -9.79 -8.03
N LEU A 174 -1.10 -8.74 -7.31
CA LEU A 174 -0.98 -7.35 -7.76
C LEU A 174 0.48 -6.90 -7.87
N SER A 175 1.34 -7.32 -6.95
CA SER A 175 2.78 -7.04 -6.98
C SER A 175 3.44 -7.63 -8.23
N ARG A 176 3.17 -8.91 -8.54
CA ARG A 176 3.66 -9.58 -9.76
C ARG A 176 3.14 -8.92 -11.03
N LYS A 177 1.83 -8.65 -11.08
CA LYS A 177 1.23 -7.97 -12.24
C LYS A 177 1.84 -6.58 -12.44
N ASN A 178 2.05 -5.82 -11.37
CA ASN A 178 2.65 -4.49 -11.48
C ASN A 178 4.09 -4.56 -11.99
N LEU A 179 4.87 -5.55 -11.55
CA LEU A 179 6.23 -5.76 -12.05
C LEU A 179 6.23 -5.96 -13.58
N GLU A 180 5.31 -6.76 -14.10
CA GLU A 180 5.15 -6.98 -15.54
C GLU A 180 4.73 -5.69 -16.27
N GLU A 181 3.72 -4.99 -15.78
CA GLU A 181 3.23 -3.74 -16.40
C GLU A 181 4.27 -2.61 -16.35
N MET A 182 5.02 -2.50 -15.25
CA MET A 182 6.11 -1.52 -15.09
C MET A 182 7.26 -1.78 -16.05
N ARG A 183 7.63 -3.05 -16.27
CA ARG A 183 8.65 -3.43 -17.26
C ARG A 183 8.26 -3.00 -18.66
N LEU A 184 7.03 -3.32 -19.07
CA LEU A 184 6.50 -2.96 -20.39
C LEU A 184 6.41 -1.43 -20.55
N TYR A 185 5.95 -0.72 -19.51
CA TYR A 185 5.94 0.75 -19.51
C TYR A 185 7.34 1.34 -19.64
N ASN A 186 8.29 0.90 -18.81
CA ASN A 186 9.67 1.40 -18.80
C ASN A 186 10.37 1.14 -20.14
N GLN A 187 10.15 -0.04 -20.74
CA GLN A 187 10.63 -0.35 -22.08
C GLN A 187 10.13 0.68 -23.10
N MET A 188 8.83 0.99 -23.11
CA MET A 188 8.27 1.99 -24.02
C MET A 188 8.80 3.40 -23.78
N VAL A 189 9.02 3.79 -22.52
CA VAL A 189 9.60 5.11 -22.18
C VAL A 189 10.98 5.27 -22.82
N LEU A 190 11.82 4.23 -22.71
CA LEU A 190 13.19 4.25 -23.23
C LEU A 190 13.24 4.15 -24.75
N GLU A 191 12.54 3.17 -25.34
CA GLU A 191 12.52 2.95 -26.80
C GLU A 191 11.99 4.17 -27.56
N ARG A 192 10.96 4.84 -27.01
CA ARG A 192 10.34 6.02 -27.62
C ARG A 192 10.99 7.33 -27.18
N GLN A 193 12.06 7.28 -26.38
CA GLN A 193 12.78 8.43 -25.84
C GLN A 193 11.86 9.48 -25.18
N ILE A 194 10.81 9.02 -24.49
CA ILE A 194 9.82 9.89 -23.84
C ILE A 194 10.44 10.59 -22.63
N LEU A 195 11.24 9.85 -21.85
CA LEU A 195 12.08 10.33 -20.75
C LEU A 195 13.43 9.62 -20.82
N THR A 196 14.46 10.21 -20.23
CA THR A 196 15.81 9.61 -20.10
C THR A 196 15.96 8.74 -18.86
N TYR A 197 14.91 8.63 -18.04
CA TYR A 197 14.88 7.89 -16.79
C TYR A 197 13.56 7.13 -16.66
N THR A 198 13.56 6.11 -15.81
CA THR A 198 12.41 5.22 -15.58
C THR A 198 12.10 5.10 -14.10
N ALA A 199 10.91 4.57 -13.79
CA ALA A 199 10.51 4.29 -12.42
C ALA A 199 10.97 2.90 -11.98
N SER A 200 11.12 2.70 -10.66
CA SER A 200 11.57 1.43 -10.09
C SER A 200 10.56 0.31 -10.36
N GLU A 201 11.01 -0.79 -10.95
CA GLU A 201 10.18 -1.99 -11.19
C GLU A 201 9.70 -2.64 -9.88
N ASN A 202 10.51 -2.54 -8.83
CA ASN A 202 10.23 -3.12 -7.50
C ASN A 202 9.37 -2.20 -6.62
N LEU A 203 8.69 -1.22 -7.21
CA LEU A 203 7.86 -0.24 -6.50
C LEU A 203 6.90 -0.87 -5.50
N LEU A 204 6.30 -2.01 -5.85
CA LEU A 204 5.28 -2.72 -5.07
C LEU A 204 5.79 -4.06 -4.50
N ALA A 205 7.10 -4.21 -4.27
CA ALA A 205 7.64 -5.39 -3.60
C ALA A 205 7.01 -5.56 -2.21
N LEU A 206 6.54 -6.76 -1.87
CA LEU A 206 5.85 -7.05 -0.60
C LEU A 206 6.73 -6.74 0.61
N PHE A 207 6.13 -6.35 1.73
CA PHE A 207 6.88 -6.10 2.96
C PHE A 207 7.28 -7.40 3.68
N ASP A 208 8.39 -7.36 4.42
CA ASP A 208 8.90 -8.51 5.18
C ASP A 208 7.87 -9.01 6.22
N TRP A 209 7.10 -8.11 6.82
CA TRP A 209 6.06 -8.46 7.79
C TRP A 209 4.77 -9.00 7.14
N GLU A 210 4.52 -8.75 5.86
CA GLU A 210 3.43 -9.41 5.12
C GLU A 210 3.75 -10.88 4.82
N GLN A 211 5.01 -11.28 4.99
CA GLN A 211 5.46 -12.67 4.93
C GLN A 211 5.32 -13.40 6.27
N LEU A 212 4.96 -12.70 7.37
CA LEU A 212 4.65 -13.33 8.65
C LEU A 212 3.42 -14.21 8.49
N ARG A 213 3.59 -15.53 8.63
CA ARG A 213 2.49 -16.49 8.69
C ARG A 213 1.66 -16.24 9.96
N ALA A 214 0.34 -16.41 9.86
CA ALA A 214 -0.51 -16.49 11.06
C ALA A 214 0.10 -17.46 12.08
N PRO A 215 0.05 -17.15 13.39
CA PRO A 215 0.49 -18.08 14.41
C PRO A 215 -0.26 -19.40 14.22
N ALA A 216 0.47 -20.51 14.14
CA ALA A 216 -0.13 -21.82 14.02
C ALA A 216 -1.19 -21.95 15.11
N LYS A 217 -2.44 -22.28 14.75
CA LYS A 217 -3.48 -22.59 15.73
C LYS A 217 -2.84 -23.51 16.75
N ALA A 218 -2.77 -23.10 18.02
CA ALA A 218 -2.34 -23.98 19.09
C ALA A 218 -3.20 -25.24 18.94
N ALA A 219 -2.58 -26.35 18.55
CA ALA A 219 -3.30 -27.59 18.36
C ALA A 219 -4.03 -27.86 19.67
N ALA A 220 -5.37 -27.86 19.63
CA ALA A 220 -6.17 -28.21 20.77
C ALA A 220 -5.61 -29.53 21.31
N LYS A 221 -4.97 -29.50 22.49
CA LYS A 221 -4.46 -30.71 23.14
C LYS A 221 -5.66 -31.64 23.23
N LYS A 222 -5.66 -32.71 22.42
CA LYS A 222 -6.67 -33.75 22.50
C LYS A 222 -6.70 -34.21 23.96
N ALA A 223 -7.83 -34.01 24.61
CA ALA A 223 -8.04 -34.51 25.96
C ALA A 223 -7.72 -36.02 25.96
N PRO A 224 -7.01 -36.53 26.97
CA PRO A 224 -6.65 -37.94 27.00
C PRO A 224 -7.93 -38.78 27.00
N ALA A 225 -7.97 -39.77 26.09
CA ALA A 225 -9.07 -40.69 25.97
C ALA A 225 -9.32 -41.37 27.33
N LYS A 226 -10.53 -41.20 27.87
CA LYS A 226 -11.01 -41.90 29.07
C LYS A 226 -10.91 -43.41 28.79
N LYS A 227 -9.94 -44.10 29.39
CA LYS A 227 -9.87 -45.56 29.37
C LYS A 227 -11.11 -46.09 30.10
N THR A 228 -12.07 -46.62 29.35
CA THR A 228 -13.12 -47.48 29.90
C THR A 228 -12.47 -48.77 30.37
N ARG A 229 -12.34 -48.91 31.69
CA ARG A 229 -11.94 -50.16 32.33
C ARG A 229 -13.09 -51.15 32.11
N LYS A 230 -12.87 -52.23 31.36
CA LYS A 230 -13.84 -53.33 31.26
C LYS A 230 -14.11 -53.88 32.67
N PRO A 231 -15.36 -54.07 33.08
CA PRO A 231 -15.66 -54.89 34.24
C PRO A 231 -15.34 -56.35 33.87
N GLY A 232 -14.47 -56.97 34.65
CA GLY A 232 -14.24 -58.41 34.55
C GLY A 232 -15.34 -59.16 35.27
N LYS A 233 -16.07 -59.99 34.53
CA LYS A 233 -16.43 -61.39 34.84
C LYS A 233 -17.20 -61.96 33.67
#